data_AF-M2M0T5-F1
#
_entry.id   AF-M2M0T5-F1
#
_cell.length_a   1.000
_cell.length_b   1.000
_cell.length_c   1.000
_cell.angle_alpha   90.00
_cell.angle_beta   90.00
_cell.angle_gamma   90.00
#
_symmetry.space_group_name_H-M   'P 1'
#
loop_
_entity.id
_entity.type
_entity.pdbx_description
1 polymer ?
#
loop_
_entity_poly.entity_id
_entity_poly.type
_entity_poly.pdbx_seq_one_letter_code
_entity_poly.pdbx_strand_id
1 'polypeptide(L)'
;MPKTRGSILSRDGWIYYSPRTMMTTMPGATRWLTSHKIPRRRWRSQNESSLNHIADGDEEWDDFEDSTSPKNAAPAPHLPSISTHTTPAHPSKPLGPPNSQTSSPPTNIPPPSLLLSIFPSLLASAQETLFDPLTRLHVTQRHTLLTHPATLKFLRAYLHQAIVLGHIIAGRKLRWKRDQHLSQSMRMGPSGGGGGMKLAGVDRSEVAKEEREVLDVVRLWRDQVGKLRTAVAGVGAVTTLSDEGKLRAVPEVAEQMPIRTLKASEGGLTAPHACALCGLRREERVSKVDVDVEDSFGEWWLDGPQMHLVCRDFWEEYKGRLKSR
;
A
#
# COMPACT_ATOMS: atom_id res chain seq x y z
N MET A 1 -44.85 -58.10 33.05
CA MET A 1 -43.95 -57.04 33.60
C MET A 1 -42.65 -57.69 34.04
N PRO A 2 -41.47 -57.04 33.98
CA PRO A 2 -40.98 -56.06 32.98
C PRO A 2 -39.49 -56.24 32.54
N LYS A 3 -39.16 -55.58 31.41
CA LYS A 3 -37.97 -54.72 31.10
C LYS A 3 -36.53 -55.28 30.99
N THR A 4 -36.15 -55.55 29.73
CA THR A 4 -35.17 -54.83 28.88
C THR A 4 -34.01 -53.98 29.43
N ARG A 5 -32.91 -54.03 28.66
CA ARG A 5 -31.85 -53.03 28.31
C ARG A 5 -30.49 -53.33 28.97
N GLY A 6 -29.37 -53.30 28.26
CA GLY A 6 -29.08 -52.69 26.96
C GLY A 6 -27.78 -51.90 27.11
N SER A 7 -26.73 -52.40 26.48
CA SER A 7 -25.37 -51.86 26.41
C SER A 7 -25.30 -50.59 25.57
N ILE A 8 -24.49 -49.61 26.00
CA ILE A 8 -23.94 -48.53 25.15
C ILE A 8 -22.49 -48.30 25.54
N LEU A 9 -21.58 -48.69 24.64
CA LEU A 9 -20.23 -48.15 24.52
C LEU A 9 -20.34 -46.82 23.74
N SER A 10 -19.70 -45.76 24.24
CA SER A 10 -19.31 -44.63 23.40
C SER A 10 -17.89 -44.18 23.78
N ARG A 11 -17.10 -44.05 22.72
CA ARG A 11 -15.79 -43.38 22.66
C ARG A 11 -16.00 -41.86 22.82
N ASP A 12 -14.89 -41.20 23.17
CA ASP A 12 -14.53 -39.81 22.90
C ASP A 12 -14.26 -38.99 24.17
N GLY A 13 -12.98 -38.98 24.52
CA GLY A 13 -12.40 -38.18 25.58
C GLY A 13 -12.38 -36.70 25.21
N TRP A 14 -13.06 -35.91 26.04
CA TRP A 14 -12.85 -34.48 26.18
C TRP A 14 -12.75 -34.18 27.68
N ILE A 15 -11.60 -33.67 28.12
CA ILE A 15 -11.40 -33.19 29.49
C ILE A 15 -11.65 -31.69 29.49
N TYR A 16 -12.74 -31.27 30.16
CA TYR A 16 -12.98 -29.88 30.52
C TYR A 16 -12.21 -29.55 31.81
N TYR A 17 -11.35 -28.53 31.78
CA TYR A 17 -10.82 -27.90 32.99
C TYR A 17 -11.64 -26.65 33.32
N SER A 18 -12.29 -26.67 34.50
CA SER A 18 -12.94 -25.53 35.14
C SER A 18 -12.03 -24.98 36.25
N PRO A 19 -11.88 -23.65 36.41
CA PRO A 19 -11.01 -23.07 37.43
C PRO A 19 -11.76 -23.00 38.78
N ARG A 20 -11.21 -23.65 39.81
CA ARG A 20 -11.68 -23.48 41.19
C ARG A 20 -10.72 -22.64 42.02
N THR A 21 -11.25 -21.47 42.38
CA THR A 21 -10.82 -20.51 43.38
C THR A 21 -10.50 -21.15 44.74
N MET A 22 -9.38 -20.77 45.36
CA MET A 22 -9.26 -20.74 46.82
C MET A 22 -8.49 -19.48 47.26
N MET A 23 -9.18 -18.67 48.06
CA MET A 23 -8.64 -17.56 48.83
C MET A 23 -7.88 -18.10 50.04
N THR A 24 -6.72 -17.54 50.36
CA THR A 24 -6.24 -17.48 51.75
C THR A 24 -5.41 -16.22 51.97
N THR A 25 -5.57 -15.70 53.17
CA THR A 25 -5.39 -14.36 53.74
C THR A 25 -3.92 -13.92 53.90
N MET A 26 -3.69 -12.60 53.82
CA MET A 26 -2.43 -11.91 54.19
C MET A 26 -2.24 -11.80 55.72
N PRO A 27 -1.03 -11.45 56.21
CA PRO A 27 -0.72 -10.02 56.46
C PRO A 27 0.76 -9.60 56.30
N GLY A 28 0.99 -8.29 56.10
CA GLY A 28 2.08 -7.57 56.78
C GLY A 28 3.22 -6.95 55.95
N ALA A 29 3.08 -5.64 55.69
CA ALA A 29 4.06 -4.56 55.43
C ALA A 29 5.59 -4.89 55.48
N THR A 30 6.46 -4.35 54.62
CA THR A 30 6.84 -2.93 54.57
C THR A 30 7.76 -2.60 53.37
N ARG A 31 7.44 -1.49 52.70
CA ARG A 31 8.29 -0.46 52.06
C ARG A 31 9.81 -0.74 51.90
N TRP A 32 10.28 -0.79 50.65
CA TRP A 32 11.54 -0.15 50.23
C TRP A 32 11.37 0.52 48.85
N LEU A 33 11.64 1.82 48.81
CA LEU A 33 11.84 2.62 47.62
C LEU A 33 13.27 2.41 47.14
N THR A 34 13.47 2.04 45.87
CA THR A 34 14.71 2.35 45.15
C THR A 34 14.40 2.74 43.72
N SER A 35 14.53 4.04 43.49
CA SER A 35 14.50 4.72 42.22
C SER A 35 15.80 4.42 41.46
N HIS A 36 15.72 3.73 40.32
CA HIS A 36 16.84 3.65 39.38
C HIS A 36 16.61 4.61 38.21
N LYS A 37 17.24 5.78 38.34
CA LYS A 37 17.44 6.76 37.27
C LYS A 37 18.32 6.14 36.18
N ILE A 38 17.79 6.05 34.97
CA ILE A 38 18.55 5.74 33.75
C ILE A 38 19.28 7.03 33.32
N PRO A 39 20.61 7.04 33.17
CA PRO A 39 21.33 8.23 32.76
C PRO A 39 21.16 8.50 31.26
N ARG A 40 20.65 9.69 30.93
CA ARG A 40 20.72 10.30 29.60
C ARG A 40 22.18 10.52 29.20
N ARG A 41 22.70 9.75 28.25
CA ARG A 41 23.96 10.07 27.57
C ARG A 41 23.73 11.16 26.54
N ARG A 42 24.15 12.37 26.90
CA ARG A 42 24.37 13.54 26.06
C ARG A 42 25.67 13.31 25.28
N TRP A 43 25.60 13.10 23.98
CA TRP A 43 26.79 13.22 23.13
C TRP A 43 26.96 14.70 22.75
N ARG A 44 27.99 15.31 23.34
CA ARG A 44 28.48 16.65 23.03
C ARG A 44 29.58 16.51 21.97
N SER A 45 29.52 17.41 21.00
CA SER A 45 30.51 17.65 19.95
C SER A 45 31.81 18.29 20.49
N GLN A 46 32.97 17.77 20.07
CA GLN A 46 34.32 18.36 19.98
C GLN A 46 34.99 17.58 18.83
N ASN A 47 35.27 18.11 17.63
CA ASN A 47 36.22 19.14 17.18
C ASN A 47 37.70 18.71 17.29
N GLU A 48 38.30 18.28 16.17
CA GLU A 48 39.71 18.47 15.74
C GLU A 48 39.88 17.76 14.38
N SER A 49 39.93 18.45 13.24
CA SER A 49 41.10 19.05 12.58
C SER A 49 42.32 18.12 12.45
N SER A 50 42.49 17.54 11.26
CA SER A 50 43.80 17.24 10.69
C SER A 50 43.75 17.50 9.19
N LEU A 51 44.46 18.55 8.81
CA LEU A 51 44.92 18.87 7.46
C LEU A 51 45.86 17.76 6.99
N ASN A 52 45.71 17.33 5.74
CA ASN A 52 46.85 16.92 4.92
C ASN A 52 46.69 17.52 3.52
N HIS A 53 47.76 18.21 3.14
CA HIS A 53 48.04 18.94 1.91
C HIS A 53 48.32 17.98 0.75
N ILE A 54 47.70 18.21 -0.41
CA ILE A 54 48.20 17.89 -1.77
C ILE A 54 47.65 19.06 -2.62
N ALA A 55 48.38 20.16 -2.84
CA ALA A 55 49.42 20.39 -3.86
C ALA A 55 48.89 20.25 -5.31
N ASP A 56 48.51 21.41 -5.84
CA ASP A 56 48.66 21.97 -7.19
C ASP A 56 48.29 21.18 -8.45
N GLY A 57 47.50 21.86 -9.28
CA GLY A 57 47.12 21.46 -10.65
C GLY A 57 46.12 22.46 -11.22
N ASP A 58 46.62 23.66 -11.55
CA ASP A 58 45.91 24.72 -12.28
C ASP A 58 45.78 24.35 -13.77
N GLU A 59 44.56 24.21 -14.29
CA GLU A 59 44.22 24.28 -15.74
C GLU A 59 42.83 24.91 -15.83
N GLU A 60 42.75 26.24 -15.78
CA GLU A 60 42.72 27.16 -16.94
C GLU A 60 41.42 27.05 -17.74
N TRP A 61 40.57 28.04 -17.49
CA TRP A 61 39.32 28.31 -18.17
C TRP A 61 39.61 28.81 -19.58
N ASP A 62 39.24 28.05 -20.61
CA ASP A 62 39.36 28.52 -21.99
C ASP A 62 38.03 29.04 -22.54
N ASP A 63 38.16 30.13 -23.29
CA ASP A 63 37.19 31.20 -23.51
C ASP A 63 36.30 30.97 -24.76
N PHE A 64 35.23 31.76 -24.81
CA PHE A 64 34.23 31.92 -25.84
C PHE A 64 34.83 32.36 -27.19
N GLU A 65 34.38 31.80 -28.32
CA GLU A 65 33.98 32.58 -29.51
C GLU A 65 33.22 31.78 -30.60
N ASP A 66 31.98 32.22 -30.79
CA ASP A 66 31.21 32.53 -32.01
C ASP A 66 31.10 31.63 -33.27
N SER A 67 29.91 31.79 -33.88
CA SER A 67 29.58 31.74 -35.32
C SER A 67 28.95 30.46 -35.91
N THR A 68 27.60 30.42 -35.93
CA THR A 68 26.75 30.72 -37.12
C THR A 68 25.42 29.95 -37.18
N SER A 69 24.32 30.69 -37.40
CA SER A 69 22.96 30.18 -37.73
C SER A 69 22.84 29.80 -39.22
N PRO A 70 21.78 29.07 -39.65
CA PRO A 70 20.64 29.79 -40.24
C PRO A 70 19.22 29.17 -40.09
N LYS A 71 18.28 30.11 -39.93
CA LYS A 71 16.99 30.31 -40.63
C LYS A 71 15.76 29.43 -40.33
N ASN A 72 14.83 30.10 -39.63
CA ASN A 72 13.38 29.94 -39.72
C ASN A 72 12.84 30.21 -41.15
N ALA A 73 11.82 29.47 -41.56
CA ALA A 73 10.84 29.90 -42.57
C ALA A 73 9.44 29.35 -42.22
N ALA A 74 8.45 30.25 -42.23
CA ALA A 74 7.00 30.02 -42.31
C ALA A 74 6.46 31.08 -43.31
N PRO A 75 5.15 31.19 -43.70
CA PRO A 75 3.95 30.36 -43.46
C PRO A 75 2.97 30.20 -44.69
N ALA A 76 1.84 29.48 -44.43
CA ALA A 76 0.46 29.61 -45.01
C ALA A 76 0.10 28.92 -46.36
N PRO A 77 -1.20 28.73 -46.76
CA PRO A 77 -2.49 28.78 -46.02
C PRO A 77 -3.50 27.61 -46.28
N HIS A 78 -4.49 27.59 -45.37
CA HIS A 78 -5.83 26.99 -45.19
C HIS A 78 -6.72 26.53 -46.39
N LEU A 79 -7.48 25.43 -46.20
CA LEU A 79 -8.98 25.26 -46.27
C LEU A 79 -9.40 23.81 -46.69
N PRO A 80 -10.69 23.43 -46.58
CA PRO A 80 -11.39 22.87 -45.41
C PRO A 80 -11.76 21.39 -45.64
N SER A 81 -12.47 20.71 -44.71
CA SER A 81 -13.61 19.81 -45.03
C SER A 81 -13.96 18.81 -43.90
N ILE A 82 -15.18 18.99 -43.39
CA ILE A 82 -16.23 17.98 -43.13
C ILE A 82 -16.03 16.88 -42.07
N SER A 83 -16.96 16.93 -41.10
CA SER A 83 -17.35 15.91 -40.14
C SER A 83 -17.74 14.57 -40.78
N THR A 84 -17.42 13.44 -40.15
CA THR A 84 -18.35 12.30 -40.07
C THR A 84 -17.96 11.30 -38.97
N HIS A 85 -19.00 10.77 -38.34
CA HIS A 85 -19.01 9.84 -37.22
C HIS A 85 -18.54 8.43 -37.64
N THR A 86 -17.74 7.74 -36.82
CA THR A 86 -17.79 6.27 -36.73
C THR A 86 -17.19 5.71 -35.42
N THR A 87 -17.98 4.84 -34.79
CA THR A 87 -17.77 3.89 -33.69
C THR A 87 -16.35 3.56 -33.18
N PRO A 88 -16.13 3.40 -31.86
CA PRO A 88 -14.90 2.81 -31.34
C PRO A 88 -14.93 1.28 -31.45
N ALA A 89 -14.14 0.74 -32.37
CA ALA A 89 -13.72 -0.66 -32.33
C ALA A 89 -12.57 -0.80 -31.32
N HIS A 90 -12.75 -1.64 -30.30
CA HIS A 90 -11.70 -2.05 -29.38
C HIS A 90 -10.83 -3.15 -30.02
N PRO A 91 -9.52 -2.97 -30.22
CA PRO A 91 -8.62 -4.09 -30.40
C PRO A 91 -8.12 -4.58 -29.04
N SER A 92 -8.70 -5.68 -28.57
CA SER A 92 -8.18 -6.49 -27.47
C SER A 92 -6.79 -7.00 -27.84
N LYS A 93 -5.74 -6.50 -27.16
CA LYS A 93 -4.37 -7.00 -27.33
C LYS A 93 -4.14 -8.15 -26.32
N PRO A 94 -3.75 -9.36 -26.77
CA PRO A 94 -3.39 -10.46 -25.87
C PRO A 94 -2.09 -10.15 -25.12
N LEU A 95 -2.05 -10.44 -23.82
CA LEU A 95 -0.84 -10.35 -22.99
C LEU A 95 0.18 -11.40 -23.45
N GLY A 96 1.31 -10.93 -24.00
CA GLY A 96 2.53 -11.72 -24.17
C GLY A 96 3.35 -11.80 -22.87
N PRO A 97 4.45 -12.59 -22.86
CA PRO A 97 5.28 -12.85 -21.67
C PRO A 97 5.89 -11.57 -21.09
N PRO A 98 6.33 -11.58 -19.80
CA PRO A 98 6.71 -10.38 -19.08
C PRO A 98 7.97 -9.77 -19.71
N ASN A 99 7.75 -8.79 -20.57
CA ASN A 99 8.84 -7.96 -21.04
C ASN A 99 9.24 -7.11 -19.83
N SER A 100 10.39 -7.40 -19.24
CA SER A 100 11.08 -6.57 -18.25
C SER A 100 11.48 -5.25 -18.92
N GLN A 101 10.50 -4.43 -19.30
CA GLN A 101 10.74 -3.03 -19.58
C GLN A 101 11.14 -2.45 -18.23
N THR A 102 12.44 -2.20 -18.10
CA THR A 102 13.08 -1.41 -17.06
C THR A 102 12.52 0.01 -17.15
N SER A 103 11.26 0.20 -16.74
CA SER A 103 10.66 1.50 -16.59
C SER A 103 11.29 2.14 -15.37
N SER A 104 11.81 3.36 -15.54
CA SER A 104 12.31 4.16 -14.42
C SER A 104 11.19 4.37 -13.39
N PRO A 105 11.53 4.56 -12.10
CA PRO A 105 10.54 4.88 -11.08
C PRO A 105 9.66 6.05 -11.49
N PRO A 106 8.34 6.00 -11.23
CA PRO A 106 7.47 7.11 -11.59
C PRO A 106 7.79 8.34 -10.74
N THR A 107 8.15 9.45 -11.37
CA THR A 107 8.51 10.70 -10.67
C THR A 107 7.30 11.55 -10.26
N ASN A 108 6.12 11.26 -10.81
CA ASN A 108 4.90 12.05 -10.65
C ASN A 108 3.86 11.42 -9.70
N ILE A 109 4.30 10.64 -8.71
CA ILE A 109 3.35 10.04 -7.76
C ILE A 109 2.89 11.11 -6.76
N PRO A 110 1.58 11.42 -6.69
CA PRO A 110 1.07 12.51 -5.88
C PRO A 110 1.15 12.20 -4.38
N PRO A 111 0.93 13.19 -3.50
CA PRO A 111 0.89 12.98 -2.05
C PRO A 111 -0.10 11.88 -1.61
N PRO A 112 0.13 11.21 -0.46
CA PRO A 112 -0.77 10.18 0.04
C PRO A 112 -2.22 10.63 0.20
N SER A 113 -2.47 11.91 0.53
CA SER A 113 -3.84 12.45 0.60
C SER A 113 -4.59 12.29 -0.73
N LEU A 114 -3.95 12.57 -1.87
CA LEU A 114 -4.56 12.38 -3.19
C LEU A 114 -4.71 10.90 -3.55
N LEU A 115 -3.72 10.07 -3.20
CA LEU A 115 -3.81 8.62 -3.39
C LEU A 115 -4.98 8.01 -2.62
N LEU A 116 -5.25 8.47 -1.40
CA LEU A 116 -6.36 7.98 -0.57
C LEU A 116 -7.72 8.42 -1.12
N SER A 117 -7.83 9.63 -1.69
CA SER A 117 -9.08 10.20 -2.19
C SER A 117 -9.75 9.42 -3.33
N ILE A 118 -9.02 8.50 -4.00
CA ILE A 118 -9.61 7.66 -5.05
C ILE A 118 -10.41 6.49 -4.47
N PHE A 119 -10.03 5.99 -3.30
CA PHE A 119 -10.61 4.77 -2.74
C PHE A 119 -12.11 4.88 -2.42
N PRO A 120 -12.64 5.99 -1.87
CA PRO A 120 -14.08 6.12 -1.65
C PRO A 120 -14.93 5.79 -2.88
N SER A 121 -14.52 6.23 -4.08
CA SER A 121 -15.27 5.91 -5.32
C SER A 121 -15.04 4.49 -5.82
N LEU A 122 -13.87 3.90 -5.60
CA LEU A 122 -13.62 2.48 -5.90
C LEU A 122 -14.46 1.57 -5.01
N LEU A 123 -14.52 1.89 -3.72
CA LEU A 123 -15.31 1.18 -2.72
C LEU A 123 -16.82 1.28 -3.00
N ALA A 124 -17.32 2.49 -3.28
CA ALA A 124 -18.72 2.68 -3.68
C ALA A 124 -19.09 1.90 -4.95
N SER A 125 -18.21 1.92 -5.96
CA SER A 125 -18.44 1.18 -7.19
C SER A 125 -18.54 -0.33 -6.94
N ALA A 126 -17.68 -0.91 -6.09
CA ALA A 126 -17.75 -2.34 -5.77
C ALA A 126 -19.01 -2.71 -4.97
N GLN A 127 -19.41 -1.83 -4.07
CA GLN A 127 -20.64 -1.95 -3.30
C GLN A 127 -21.87 -2.02 -4.21
N GLU A 128 -21.99 -1.09 -5.17
CA GLU A 128 -23.11 -1.02 -6.11
C GLU A 128 -23.10 -2.16 -7.15
N THR A 129 -21.93 -2.50 -7.68
CA THR A 129 -21.81 -3.43 -8.81
C THR A 129 -21.86 -4.89 -8.40
N LEU A 130 -21.38 -5.25 -7.20
CA LEU A 130 -21.29 -6.63 -6.78
C LEU A 130 -21.95 -6.90 -5.44
N PHE A 131 -21.62 -6.16 -4.39
CA PHE A 131 -22.02 -6.54 -3.04
C PHE A 131 -23.51 -6.35 -2.77
N ASP A 132 -24.11 -5.26 -3.21
CA ASP A 132 -25.56 -5.06 -3.04
C ASP A 132 -26.39 -6.03 -3.88
N PRO A 133 -26.10 -6.26 -5.17
CA PRO A 133 -26.74 -7.32 -5.94
C PRO A 133 -26.62 -8.70 -5.27
N LEU A 134 -25.43 -9.06 -4.76
CA LEU A 134 -25.22 -10.34 -4.09
C LEU A 134 -26.15 -10.55 -2.89
N THR A 135 -26.43 -9.52 -2.09
CA THR A 135 -27.32 -9.65 -0.92
C THR A 135 -28.77 -9.94 -1.27
N ARG A 136 -29.21 -9.60 -2.49
CA ARG A 136 -30.60 -9.76 -2.96
C ARG A 136 -30.85 -11.10 -3.65
N LEU A 137 -29.80 -11.84 -3.99
CA LEU A 137 -29.89 -13.10 -4.72
C LEU A 137 -30.15 -14.30 -3.80
N HIS A 138 -30.95 -15.24 -4.30
CA HIS A 138 -31.12 -16.54 -3.65
C HIS A 138 -29.82 -17.36 -3.68
N VAL A 139 -29.70 -18.35 -2.78
CA VAL A 139 -28.46 -19.14 -2.57
C VAL A 139 -27.92 -19.73 -3.89
N THR A 140 -28.78 -20.34 -4.70
CA THR A 140 -28.40 -20.95 -5.97
C THR A 140 -27.89 -19.93 -6.99
N GLN A 141 -28.54 -18.77 -7.09
CA GLN A 141 -28.12 -17.68 -7.97
C GLN A 141 -26.78 -17.07 -7.53
N ARG A 142 -26.59 -16.91 -6.21
CA ARG A 142 -25.32 -16.45 -5.64
C ARG A 142 -24.16 -17.38 -6.01
N HIS A 143 -24.38 -18.69 -5.91
CA HIS A 143 -23.39 -19.70 -6.29
C HIS A 143 -22.97 -19.55 -7.76
N THR A 144 -23.93 -19.50 -8.68
CA THR A 144 -23.67 -19.31 -10.11
C THR A 144 -22.89 -18.02 -10.37
N LEU A 145 -23.28 -16.91 -9.75
CA LEU A 145 -22.60 -15.63 -9.93
C LEU A 145 -21.16 -15.65 -9.37
N LEU A 146 -20.93 -16.26 -8.21
CA LEU A 146 -19.60 -16.34 -7.58
C LEU A 146 -18.65 -17.25 -8.36
N THR A 147 -19.16 -18.28 -9.03
CA THR A 147 -18.35 -19.14 -9.93
C THR A 147 -18.01 -18.49 -11.26
N HIS A 148 -18.69 -17.41 -11.62
CA HIS A 148 -18.49 -16.79 -12.93
C HIS A 148 -17.08 -16.16 -13.01
N PRO A 149 -16.32 -16.40 -14.11
CA PRO A 149 -14.93 -15.96 -14.23
C PRO A 149 -14.76 -14.44 -14.12
N ALA A 150 -15.75 -13.66 -14.57
CA ALA A 150 -15.72 -12.21 -14.41
C ALA A 150 -15.80 -11.79 -12.93
N THR A 151 -16.59 -12.49 -12.12
CA THR A 151 -16.69 -12.22 -10.67
C THR A 151 -15.39 -12.57 -9.96
N LEU A 152 -14.76 -13.68 -10.33
CA LEU A 152 -13.45 -14.06 -9.79
C LEU A 152 -12.38 -13.03 -10.12
N LYS A 153 -12.34 -12.56 -11.39
CA LYS A 153 -11.43 -11.50 -11.82
C LYS A 153 -11.69 -10.21 -11.04
N PHE A 154 -12.95 -9.83 -10.87
CA PHE A 154 -13.35 -8.66 -10.10
C PHE A 154 -12.89 -8.76 -8.64
N LEU A 155 -13.19 -9.87 -7.95
CA LEU A 155 -12.81 -10.07 -6.55
C LEU A 155 -11.29 -10.06 -6.38
N ARG A 156 -10.53 -10.65 -7.32
CA ARG A 156 -9.06 -10.58 -7.30
C ARG A 156 -8.57 -9.14 -7.42
N ALA A 157 -9.09 -8.37 -8.37
CA ALA A 157 -8.72 -6.96 -8.54
C ALA A 157 -9.12 -6.11 -7.32
N TYR A 158 -10.26 -6.39 -6.70
CA TYR A 158 -10.74 -5.69 -5.53
C TYR A 158 -9.92 -5.99 -4.26
N LEU A 159 -9.53 -7.25 -4.05
CA LEU A 159 -8.60 -7.64 -3.00
C LEU A 159 -7.23 -6.97 -3.18
N HIS A 160 -6.78 -6.89 -4.43
CA HIS A 160 -5.54 -6.23 -4.80
C HIS A 160 -5.57 -4.73 -4.46
N GLN A 161 -6.67 -4.02 -4.77
CA GLN A 161 -6.88 -2.64 -4.35
C GLN A 161 -6.88 -2.48 -2.82
N ALA A 162 -7.52 -3.39 -2.09
CA ALA A 162 -7.58 -3.35 -0.62
C ALA A 162 -6.19 -3.53 0.02
N ILE A 163 -5.32 -4.34 -0.58
CA ILE A 163 -3.93 -4.50 -0.15
C ILE A 163 -3.15 -3.20 -0.36
N VAL A 164 -3.27 -2.59 -1.53
CA VAL A 164 -2.61 -1.31 -1.83
C VAL A 164 -3.11 -0.20 -0.90
N LEU A 165 -4.41 -0.19 -0.57
CA LEU A 165 -4.95 0.70 0.46
C LEU A 165 -4.24 0.51 1.81
N GLY A 166 -4.13 -0.75 2.27
CA GLY A 166 -3.42 -1.10 3.50
C GLY A 166 -1.96 -0.64 3.49
N HIS A 167 -1.26 -0.82 2.36
CA HIS A 167 0.12 -0.36 2.16
C HIS A 167 0.24 1.16 2.23
N ILE A 168 -0.62 1.90 1.53
CA ILE A 168 -0.62 3.37 1.54
C ILE A 168 -0.88 3.87 2.95
N ILE A 169 -1.89 3.33 3.65
CA ILE A 169 -2.18 3.72 5.04
C ILE A 169 -0.97 3.45 5.93
N ALA A 170 -0.37 2.26 5.87
CA ALA A 170 0.79 1.92 6.68
C ALA A 170 1.99 2.84 6.40
N GLY A 171 2.32 3.04 5.12
CA GLY A 171 3.52 3.73 4.70
C GLY A 171 3.42 5.25 4.58
N ARG A 172 2.21 5.85 4.63
CA ARG A 172 2.01 7.31 4.41
C ARG A 172 2.98 8.19 5.19
N LYS A 173 3.17 7.93 6.50
CA LYS A 173 4.04 8.72 7.38
C LYS A 173 5.53 8.52 7.08
N LEU A 174 5.89 7.35 6.56
CA LEU A 174 7.25 7.01 6.17
C LEU A 174 7.59 7.60 4.80
N ARG A 175 6.62 7.65 3.89
CA ARG A 175 6.79 8.15 2.52
C ARG A 175 7.30 9.58 2.51
N TRP A 176 6.73 10.47 3.32
CA TRP A 176 7.21 11.86 3.46
C TRP A 176 8.70 11.99 3.83
N LYS A 177 9.23 11.02 4.56
CA LYS A 177 10.64 11.01 4.99
C LYS A 177 11.58 10.34 4.00
N ARG A 178 11.04 9.42 3.18
CA ARG A 178 11.80 8.52 2.31
C ARG A 178 11.78 8.96 0.85
N ASP A 179 10.74 9.66 0.42
CA ASP A 179 10.57 10.16 -0.94
C ASP A 179 11.21 11.54 -1.07
N GLN A 180 12.35 11.60 -1.79
CA GLN A 180 13.09 12.84 -1.99
C GLN A 180 12.25 13.87 -2.76
N HIS A 181 11.55 13.47 -3.81
CA HIS A 181 10.78 14.37 -4.66
C HIS A 181 9.61 15.00 -3.89
N LEU A 182 8.89 14.20 -3.10
CA LEU A 182 7.85 14.71 -2.21
C LEU A 182 8.40 15.60 -1.08
N SER A 183 9.53 15.23 -0.49
CA SER A 183 10.10 16.02 0.60
C SER A 183 10.64 17.38 0.14
N GLN A 184 11.10 17.48 -1.12
CA GLN A 184 11.60 18.72 -1.73
C GLN A 184 10.49 19.71 -2.05
N SER A 185 9.35 19.24 -2.60
CA SER A 185 8.21 20.11 -2.92
C SER A 185 7.66 20.87 -1.71
N MET A 186 7.85 20.33 -0.49
CA MET A 186 7.49 20.98 0.77
C MET A 186 8.57 21.89 1.36
N ARG A 187 9.84 21.72 0.98
CA ARG A 187 10.96 22.57 1.41
C ARG A 187 11.06 23.86 0.60
N MET A 188 10.58 23.85 -0.64
CA MET A 188 10.56 25.00 -1.55
C MET A 188 9.44 25.99 -1.20
N GLY A 189 9.47 26.57 0.00
CA GLY A 189 8.79 27.84 0.28
C GLY A 189 9.55 29.00 -0.38
N PRO A 190 8.93 30.18 -0.59
CA PRO A 190 9.59 31.31 -1.24
C PRO A 190 10.84 31.71 -0.44
N SER A 191 12.00 31.31 -0.96
CA SER A 191 13.30 31.66 -0.39
C SER A 191 13.69 33.03 -0.94
N GLY A 192 13.03 34.06 -0.43
CA GLY A 192 13.27 35.45 -0.81
C GLY A 192 12.59 36.40 0.15
N GLY A 193 13.34 36.93 1.11
CA GLY A 193 12.89 37.95 2.07
C GLY A 193 12.56 37.40 3.45
N GLY A 194 13.22 37.94 4.48
CA GLY A 194 13.19 37.45 5.86
C GLY A 194 11.79 37.20 6.44
N GLY A 195 11.62 36.03 7.06
CA GLY A 195 10.37 35.64 7.71
C GLY A 195 10.32 34.14 8.02
N GLY A 196 11.31 33.64 8.77
CA GLY A 196 11.42 32.22 9.12
C GLY A 196 10.36 31.76 10.12
N MET A 197 9.14 31.44 9.68
CA MET A 197 8.16 30.65 10.44
C MET A 197 6.91 30.27 9.60
N LYS A 198 7.02 29.51 8.49
CA LYS A 198 5.80 29.09 7.75
C LYS A 198 5.77 27.67 7.15
N LEU A 199 6.82 26.86 7.28
CA LEU A 199 6.82 25.49 6.74
C LEU A 199 6.16 24.45 7.68
N ALA A 200 6.16 24.69 9.00
CA ALA A 200 5.51 23.79 9.96
C ALA A 200 3.96 23.77 9.86
N GLY A 201 3.36 24.80 9.25
CA GLY A 201 1.90 24.89 9.10
C GLY A 201 1.37 24.01 7.96
N VAL A 202 2.06 24.00 6.82
CA VAL A 202 1.70 23.19 5.64
C VAL A 202 1.84 21.70 5.95
N ASP A 203 2.90 21.32 6.67
CA ASP A 203 3.11 19.95 7.16
C ASP A 203 1.93 19.45 8.02
N ARG A 204 1.44 20.29 8.94
CA ARG A 204 0.27 19.93 9.77
C ARG A 204 -1.02 19.84 8.99
N SER A 205 -1.26 20.72 8.01
CA SER A 205 -2.49 20.69 7.22
C SER A 205 -2.55 19.48 6.29
N GLU A 206 -1.44 19.09 5.67
CA GLU A 206 -1.38 17.89 4.82
C GLU A 206 -1.51 16.62 5.66
N VAL A 207 -0.81 16.53 6.80
CA VAL A 207 -0.99 15.39 7.73
C VAL A 207 -2.45 15.33 8.22
N ALA A 208 -3.06 16.46 8.59
CA ALA A 208 -4.47 16.48 8.99
C ALA A 208 -5.42 16.08 7.86
N LYS A 209 -5.12 16.47 6.62
CA LYS A 209 -5.87 16.05 5.43
C LYS A 209 -5.75 14.54 5.24
N GLU A 210 -4.54 13.99 5.28
CA GLU A 210 -4.31 12.55 5.20
C GLU A 210 -5.06 11.77 6.27
N GLU A 211 -5.01 12.21 7.54
CA GLU A 211 -5.73 11.53 8.61
C GLU A 211 -7.25 11.54 8.36
N ARG A 212 -7.81 12.61 7.78
CA ARG A 212 -9.24 12.65 7.38
C ARG A 212 -9.55 11.66 6.27
N GLU A 213 -8.71 11.61 5.21
CA GLU A 213 -8.89 10.67 4.10
C GLU A 213 -8.80 9.22 4.58
N VAL A 214 -7.88 8.93 5.52
CA VAL A 214 -7.76 7.61 6.17
C VAL A 214 -9.02 7.25 6.95
N LEU A 215 -9.55 8.18 7.76
CA LEU A 215 -10.76 7.93 8.54
C LEU A 215 -11.96 7.64 7.63
N ASP A 216 -12.12 8.40 6.55
CA ASP A 216 -13.21 8.22 5.60
C ASP A 216 -13.13 6.86 4.90
N VAL A 217 -11.97 6.53 4.33
CA VAL A 217 -11.82 5.25 3.61
C VAL A 217 -11.91 4.04 4.53
N VAL A 218 -11.36 4.12 5.76
CA VAL A 218 -11.44 3.02 6.72
C VAL A 218 -12.88 2.77 7.16
N ARG A 219 -13.68 3.84 7.35
CA ARG A 219 -15.12 3.70 7.62
C ARG A 219 -15.81 2.94 6.49
N LEU A 220 -15.64 3.39 5.24
CA LEU A 220 -16.24 2.74 4.07
C LEU A 220 -15.77 1.29 3.90
N TRP A 221 -14.51 0.99 4.23
CA TRP A 221 -13.99 -0.37 4.21
C TRP A 221 -14.70 -1.27 5.24
N ARG A 222 -14.88 -0.79 6.47
CA ARG A 222 -15.57 -1.55 7.54
C ARG A 222 -17.00 -1.92 7.16
N ASP A 223 -17.70 -1.06 6.42
CA ASP A 223 -19.08 -1.29 6.02
C ASP A 223 -19.24 -2.45 5.01
N GLN A 224 -18.20 -2.77 4.23
CA GLN A 224 -18.29 -3.80 3.18
C GLN A 224 -17.39 -5.01 3.39
N VAL A 225 -16.40 -4.96 4.29
CA VAL A 225 -15.44 -6.06 4.50
C VAL A 225 -16.14 -7.38 4.87
N GLY A 226 -17.25 -7.32 5.62
CA GLY A 226 -18.05 -8.52 5.94
C GLY A 226 -18.68 -9.17 4.70
N LYS A 227 -19.18 -8.36 3.77
CA LYS A 227 -19.74 -8.82 2.48
C LYS A 227 -18.65 -9.42 1.60
N LEU A 228 -17.48 -8.78 1.54
CA LEU A 228 -16.33 -9.30 0.83
C LEU A 228 -15.88 -10.66 1.39
N ARG A 229 -15.73 -10.80 2.71
CA ARG A 229 -15.39 -12.09 3.34
C ARG A 229 -16.38 -13.19 2.98
N THR A 230 -17.68 -12.86 2.98
CA THR A 230 -18.73 -13.80 2.59
C THR A 230 -18.62 -14.20 1.13
N ALA A 231 -18.34 -13.25 0.22
CA ALA A 231 -18.16 -13.53 -1.20
C ALA A 231 -16.91 -14.40 -1.47
N VAL A 232 -15.78 -14.08 -0.85
CA VAL A 232 -14.53 -14.85 -0.97
C VAL A 232 -14.68 -16.26 -0.41
N ALA A 233 -15.30 -16.41 0.77
CA ALA A 233 -15.60 -17.72 1.34
C ALA A 233 -16.56 -18.53 0.46
N GLY A 234 -17.56 -17.86 -0.13
CA GLY A 234 -18.50 -18.48 -1.07
C GLY A 234 -17.80 -19.01 -2.33
N VAL A 235 -16.81 -18.30 -2.86
CA VAL A 235 -15.97 -18.81 -3.97
C VAL A 235 -15.19 -20.04 -3.53
N GLY A 236 -14.52 -19.98 -2.38
CA GLY A 236 -13.67 -21.07 -1.89
C GLY A 236 -14.45 -22.36 -1.54
N ALA A 237 -15.71 -22.23 -1.12
CA ALA A 237 -16.57 -23.38 -0.82
C ALA A 237 -17.05 -24.11 -2.08
N VAL A 238 -17.00 -23.44 -3.23
CA VAL A 238 -17.63 -23.91 -4.47
C VAL A 238 -16.61 -24.37 -5.49
N THR A 239 -15.48 -23.69 -5.54
CA THR A 239 -14.48 -23.92 -6.58
C THR A 239 -13.20 -24.47 -5.96
N THR A 240 -12.81 -25.67 -6.38
CA THR A 240 -11.46 -26.19 -6.18
C THR A 240 -10.54 -25.51 -7.20
N LEU A 241 -10.11 -24.29 -6.88
CA LEU A 241 -9.19 -23.52 -7.70
C LEU A 241 -7.78 -24.10 -7.55
N SER A 242 -7.01 -24.15 -8.64
CA SER A 242 -5.56 -24.33 -8.55
C SER A 242 -4.95 -23.18 -7.73
N ASP A 243 -3.70 -23.33 -7.29
CA ASP A 243 -3.04 -22.29 -6.49
C ASP A 243 -3.01 -20.93 -7.20
N GLU A 244 -2.86 -20.87 -8.54
CA GLU A 244 -2.96 -19.60 -9.29
C GLU A 244 -4.39 -19.04 -9.36
N GLY A 245 -5.39 -19.91 -9.24
CA GLY A 245 -6.81 -19.55 -9.26
C GLY A 245 -7.31 -18.99 -7.94
N LYS A 246 -6.66 -19.31 -6.82
CA LYS A 246 -7.12 -19.02 -5.46
C LYS A 246 -7.17 -17.51 -5.20
N LEU A 247 -8.25 -17.07 -4.53
CA LEU A 247 -8.35 -15.70 -4.05
C LEU A 247 -7.48 -15.52 -2.81
N ARG A 248 -6.77 -14.39 -2.75
CA ARG A 248 -5.97 -14.02 -1.57
C ARG A 248 -6.88 -13.78 -0.36
N ALA A 249 -6.33 -13.93 0.84
CA ALA A 249 -7.01 -13.59 2.08
C ALA A 249 -7.51 -12.14 2.07
N VAL A 250 -8.68 -11.90 2.68
CA VAL A 250 -9.24 -10.55 2.82
C VAL A 250 -8.39 -9.76 3.83
N PRO A 251 -7.77 -8.64 3.43
CA PRO A 251 -6.92 -7.86 4.32
C PRO A 251 -7.72 -7.19 5.44
N GLU A 252 -7.13 -7.04 6.62
CA GLU A 252 -7.68 -6.19 7.67
C GLU A 252 -7.09 -4.79 7.59
N VAL A 253 -7.89 -3.81 7.16
CA VAL A 253 -7.46 -2.41 7.06
C VAL A 253 -8.00 -1.62 8.24
N ALA A 254 -7.09 -0.92 8.93
CA ALA A 254 -7.35 -0.05 10.07
C ALA A 254 -6.56 1.26 9.92
N GLU A 255 -6.85 2.25 10.76
CA GLU A 255 -6.23 3.58 10.70
C GLU A 255 -4.72 3.54 11.01
N GLN A 256 -4.34 2.67 11.95
CA GLN A 256 -2.97 2.36 12.31
C GLN A 256 -2.65 0.93 11.89
N MET A 257 -1.68 0.81 10.99
CA MET A 257 -1.27 -0.45 10.39
C MET A 257 0.17 -0.75 10.82
N PRO A 258 0.40 -1.71 11.73
CA PRO A 258 1.74 -2.04 12.20
C PRO A 258 2.60 -2.64 11.08
N ILE A 259 3.80 -2.09 10.91
CA ILE A 259 4.79 -2.56 9.95
C ILE A 259 5.84 -3.38 10.68
N ARG A 260 6.16 -4.55 10.14
CA ARG A 260 7.25 -5.42 10.59
C ARG A 260 8.30 -5.52 9.50
N THR A 261 9.57 -5.42 9.87
CA THR A 261 10.69 -5.66 8.98
C THR A 261 11.08 -7.13 9.04
N LEU A 262 11.11 -7.81 7.90
CA LEU A 262 11.60 -9.18 7.79
C LEU A 262 13.11 -9.20 7.92
N LYS A 263 13.62 -10.23 8.60
CA LYS A 263 15.06 -10.54 8.60
C LYS A 263 15.41 -11.34 7.34
N ALA A 264 16.67 -11.34 6.94
CA ALA A 264 17.15 -12.18 5.84
C ALA A 264 16.82 -13.67 6.04
N SER A 265 16.86 -14.17 7.28
CA SER A 265 16.46 -15.55 7.64
C SER A 265 14.98 -15.86 7.44
N GLU A 266 14.14 -14.83 7.34
CA GLU A 266 12.69 -14.92 7.11
C GLU A 266 12.34 -14.59 5.64
N GLY A 267 13.33 -14.55 4.74
CA GLY A 267 13.14 -14.16 3.34
C GLY A 267 13.08 -12.65 3.11
N GLY A 268 13.51 -11.83 4.08
CA GLY A 268 13.58 -10.38 3.93
C GLY A 268 14.70 -9.96 2.98
N LEU A 269 14.33 -9.61 1.75
CA LEU A 269 15.23 -9.02 0.76
C LEU A 269 15.13 -7.48 0.82
N THR A 270 16.27 -6.82 0.79
CA THR A 270 16.34 -5.35 0.81
C THR A 270 16.41 -4.78 -0.60
N ALA A 271 15.80 -3.61 -0.79
CA ALA A 271 15.97 -2.80 -2.00
C ALA A 271 16.67 -1.48 -1.66
N PRO A 272 17.38 -0.85 -2.61
CA PRO A 272 18.08 0.42 -2.38
C PRO A 272 17.10 1.57 -2.03
N HIS A 273 15.87 1.49 -2.52
CA HIS A 273 14.86 2.52 -2.34
C HIS A 273 13.54 1.92 -1.81
N ALA A 274 12.78 2.76 -1.11
CA ALA A 274 11.43 2.41 -0.70
C ALA A 274 10.45 2.50 -1.88
N CYS A 275 9.33 1.80 -1.79
CA CYS A 275 8.30 1.79 -2.81
C CYS A 275 7.80 3.20 -3.09
N ALA A 276 7.87 3.62 -4.35
CA ALA A 276 7.52 4.98 -4.75
C ALA A 276 6.04 5.33 -4.44
N LEU A 277 5.12 4.36 -4.45
CA LEU A 277 3.69 4.58 -4.16
C LEU A 277 3.38 4.67 -2.67
N CYS A 278 3.76 3.64 -1.89
CA CYS A 278 3.35 3.51 -0.50
C CYS A 278 4.43 3.93 0.51
N GLY A 279 5.70 4.02 0.10
CA GLY A 279 6.83 4.39 0.97
C GLY A 279 7.35 3.26 1.88
N LEU A 280 6.79 2.05 1.76
CA LEU A 280 7.30 0.84 2.43
C LEU A 280 8.54 0.29 1.71
N ARG A 281 9.50 -0.28 2.43
CA ARG A 281 10.66 -0.98 1.87
C ARG A 281 10.31 -2.41 1.46
N ARG A 282 11.14 -3.01 0.60
CA ARG A 282 10.95 -4.38 0.10
C ARG A 282 10.83 -5.40 1.23
N GLU A 283 11.63 -5.25 2.29
CA GLU A 283 11.64 -6.13 3.45
C GLU A 283 10.54 -5.82 4.49
N GLU A 284 9.76 -4.76 4.30
CA GLU A 284 8.69 -4.37 5.21
C GLU A 284 7.39 -5.13 4.87
N ARG A 285 6.66 -5.55 5.90
CA ARG A 285 5.37 -6.25 5.81
C ARG A 285 4.35 -5.57 6.70
N VAL A 286 3.17 -5.33 6.17
CA VAL A 286 2.04 -4.78 6.89
C VAL A 286 1.26 -5.91 7.55
N SER A 287 1.12 -5.81 8.87
CA SER A 287 0.42 -6.81 9.68
C SER A 287 -1.02 -6.97 9.19
N LYS A 288 -1.48 -8.23 9.03
CA LYS A 288 -2.85 -8.59 8.60
C LYS A 288 -3.24 -8.17 7.17
N VAL A 289 -2.30 -7.65 6.39
CA VAL A 289 -2.45 -7.37 4.96
C VAL A 289 -1.53 -8.27 4.16
N ASP A 290 -0.26 -8.34 4.56
CA ASP A 290 0.77 -9.15 3.91
C ASP A 290 0.88 -10.52 4.58
N VAL A 291 -0.21 -11.29 4.50
CA VAL A 291 -0.29 -12.66 5.00
C VAL A 291 0.18 -13.61 3.90
N ASP A 292 1.09 -14.54 4.24
CA ASP A 292 1.62 -15.57 3.34
C ASP A 292 2.19 -15.02 2.02
N VAL A 293 2.91 -13.90 2.12
CA VAL A 293 3.56 -13.24 0.99
C VAL A 293 5.02 -13.66 0.89
N GLU A 294 5.38 -14.28 -0.22
CA GLU A 294 6.76 -14.65 -0.57
C GLU A 294 7.41 -13.63 -1.51
N ASP A 295 8.73 -13.49 -1.40
CA ASP A 295 9.56 -12.58 -2.24
C ASP A 295 10.66 -13.38 -2.94
N SER A 296 10.28 -14.49 -3.56
CA SER A 296 11.24 -15.46 -4.13
C SER A 296 11.44 -15.29 -5.64
N PHE A 297 10.44 -14.80 -6.37
CA PHE A 297 10.44 -14.78 -7.86
C PHE A 297 9.98 -13.46 -8.48
N GLY A 298 10.24 -12.32 -7.82
CA GLY A 298 9.83 -11.00 -8.33
C GLY A 298 8.33 -10.72 -8.26
N GLU A 299 7.57 -11.60 -7.59
CA GLU A 299 6.12 -11.49 -7.39
C GLU A 299 5.75 -10.44 -6.33
N TRP A 300 6.71 -10.03 -5.52
CA TRP A 300 6.52 -9.02 -4.48
C TRP A 300 7.05 -7.65 -4.88
N TRP A 301 8.24 -7.60 -5.49
CA TRP A 301 8.97 -6.37 -5.76
C TRP A 301 9.50 -6.31 -7.18
N LEU A 302 9.47 -5.13 -7.78
CA LEU A 302 9.99 -4.85 -9.11
C LEU A 302 11.15 -3.86 -9.02
N ASP A 303 12.35 -4.30 -9.42
CA ASP A 303 13.56 -3.49 -9.29
C ASP A 303 13.60 -2.27 -10.21
N GLY A 304 13.10 -2.39 -11.44
CA GLY A 304 13.04 -1.28 -12.40
C GLY A 304 12.24 -0.08 -11.87
N PRO A 305 10.92 -0.23 -11.65
CA PRO A 305 10.08 0.84 -11.12
C PRO A 305 10.30 1.12 -9.63
N GLN A 306 11.05 0.27 -8.90
CA GLN A 306 11.29 0.34 -7.45
C GLN A 306 9.98 0.39 -6.65
N MET A 307 9.12 -0.59 -6.89
CA MET A 307 7.78 -0.66 -6.32
C MET A 307 7.42 -2.09 -5.96
N HIS A 308 6.55 -2.24 -4.97
CA HIS A 308 5.80 -3.49 -4.83
C HIS A 308 5.01 -3.75 -6.12
N LEU A 309 4.97 -5.01 -6.57
CA LEU A 309 4.23 -5.41 -7.78
C LEU A 309 2.80 -4.86 -7.73
N VAL A 310 2.16 -5.04 -6.57
CA VAL A 310 0.79 -4.61 -6.35
C VAL A 310 0.59 -3.09 -6.44
N CYS A 311 1.57 -2.34 -5.92
CA CYS A 311 1.58 -0.89 -5.99
C CYS A 311 1.80 -0.40 -7.44
N ARG A 312 2.67 -1.07 -8.20
CA ARG A 312 2.92 -0.73 -9.60
C ARG A 312 1.68 -0.94 -10.44
N ASP A 313 1.02 -2.08 -10.28
CA ASP A 313 -0.20 -2.41 -11.03
C ASP A 313 -1.32 -1.42 -10.73
N PHE A 314 -1.53 -1.07 -9.46
CA PHE A 314 -2.48 -0.01 -9.08
C PHE A 314 -2.11 1.34 -9.70
N TRP A 315 -0.84 1.73 -9.66
CA TRP A 315 -0.42 3.01 -10.24
C TRP A 315 -0.69 3.07 -11.74
N GLU A 316 -0.33 2.02 -12.48
CA GLU A 316 -0.56 1.97 -13.93
C GLU A 316 -2.05 2.05 -14.28
N GLU A 317 -2.91 1.40 -13.49
CA GLU A 317 -4.36 1.41 -13.70
C GLU A 317 -4.99 2.78 -13.36
N TYR A 318 -4.54 3.45 -12.30
CA TYR A 318 -5.24 4.61 -11.74
C TYR A 318 -4.54 5.97 -11.95
N LYS A 319 -3.31 6.01 -12.46
CA LYS A 319 -2.56 7.27 -12.66
C LYS A 319 -3.31 8.32 -13.47
N GLY A 320 -4.11 7.92 -14.47
CA GLY A 320 -4.93 8.85 -15.26
C GLY A 320 -6.01 9.54 -14.42
N ARG A 321 -6.71 8.76 -13.57
CA ARG A 321 -7.76 9.25 -12.66
C ARG A 321 -7.21 10.05 -11.49
N LEU A 322 -5.97 9.77 -11.08
CA LEU A 322 -5.28 10.54 -10.03
C LEU A 322 -4.82 11.91 -10.53
N LYS A 323 -4.49 12.05 -11.82
CA LYS A 323 -4.12 13.34 -12.43
C LYS A 323 -5.30 14.30 -12.61
N SER A 324 -6.52 13.78 -12.70
CA SER A 324 -7.74 14.57 -12.93
C SER A 324 -8.42 15.05 -11.64
N ARG A 325 -7.79 14.87 -10.47
CA ARG A 325 -8.33 15.19 -9.15
C ARG A 325 -7.68 16.42 -8.55
#